data_AF-A0ABD8B4S9-F1
#
_entry.id   AF-A0ABD8B4S9-F1
#
_cell.length_a   1.000
_cell.length_b   1.000
_cell.length_c   1.000
_cell.angle_alpha   90.00
_cell.angle_beta   90.00
_cell.angle_gamma   90.00
#
_symmetry.space_group_name_H-M   'P 1'
#
loop_
_entity.id
_entity.type
_entity.pdbx_description
1 polymer ?
#
loop_
_entity_poly.entity_id
_entity_poly.type
_entity_poly.pdbx_seq_one_letter_code
_entity_poly.pdbx_strand_id
1 'polypeptide(L)'
;MGRRPQPHIKERLLDACADHALAQGLPDRLEPPATATGTSARMLIYHFGTRDALLRAVLGHARQRQLDTFGDLLRVRPDEPYTATLNRAWTSITGPDGRPYLRMFGQLRESAEQQLWPNPGEEAWGRCCRTDRADSFEICHSLSACCSVNV
;
A
#
# COMPACT_ATOMS: atom_id res chain seq x y z
N MET A 1 3.57 -21.71 -34.63
CA MET A 1 4.32 -20.42 -34.59
C MET A 1 4.01 -19.71 -33.27
N GLY A 2 4.84 -19.92 -32.24
CA GLY A 2 4.64 -19.28 -30.94
C GLY A 2 5.16 -17.85 -30.96
N ARG A 3 4.28 -16.86 -30.88
CA ARG A 3 4.67 -15.46 -30.69
C ARG A 3 5.45 -15.38 -29.38
N ARG A 4 6.73 -14.98 -29.42
CA ARG A 4 7.54 -14.77 -28.21
C ARG A 4 6.85 -13.71 -27.33
N PRO A 5 6.83 -13.86 -26.00
CA PRO A 5 6.25 -12.86 -25.11
C PRO A 5 6.94 -11.52 -25.38
N GLN A 6 6.17 -10.51 -25.75
CA GLN A 6 6.70 -9.17 -26.01
C GLN A 6 6.84 -8.44 -24.67
N PRO A 7 8.07 -8.13 -24.22
CA PRO A 7 8.29 -7.56 -22.88
C PRO A 7 7.58 -6.21 -22.70
N HIS A 8 7.57 -5.38 -23.75
CA HIS A 8 6.87 -4.09 -23.75
C HIS A 8 5.34 -4.20 -23.56
N ILE A 9 4.72 -5.30 -24.01
CA ILE A 9 3.29 -5.54 -23.75
C ILE A 9 3.10 -5.90 -22.29
N LYS A 10 3.94 -6.80 -21.76
CA LYS A 10 3.88 -7.23 -20.37
C LYS A 10 4.03 -6.05 -19.40
N GLU A 11 4.98 -5.16 -19.65
CA GLU A 11 5.21 -3.95 -18.86
C GLU A 11 4.00 -3.01 -18.90
N ARG A 12 3.48 -2.70 -20.09
CA ARG A 12 2.27 -1.86 -20.22
C ARG A 12 1.05 -2.42 -19.50
N LEU A 13 0.86 -3.74 -19.53
CA LEU A 13 -0.23 -4.38 -18.78
C LEU A 13 0.00 -4.27 -17.28
N LEU A 14 1.24 -4.46 -16.85
CA LEU A 14 1.61 -4.35 -15.44
C LEU A 14 1.41 -2.94 -14.90
N ASP A 15 1.79 -1.92 -15.68
CA ASP A 15 1.52 -0.51 -15.39
C ASP A 15 0.02 -0.25 -15.23
N ALA A 16 -0.79 -0.64 -16.22
CA ALA A 16 -2.23 -0.39 -16.18
C ALA A 16 -2.93 -1.17 -15.05
N CYS A 17 -2.48 -2.39 -14.75
CA CYS A 17 -2.98 -3.13 -13.59
C CYS A 17 -2.58 -2.47 -12.26
N ALA A 18 -1.37 -1.92 -12.16
CA ALA A 18 -0.91 -1.18 -10.97
C ALA A 18 -1.67 0.13 -10.79
N ASP A 19 -1.93 0.87 -11.86
CA ASP A 19 -2.75 2.09 -11.82
C ASP A 19 -4.17 1.78 -11.34
N HIS A 20 -4.78 0.70 -11.85
CA HIS A 20 -6.08 0.25 -11.37
C HIS A 20 -6.06 -0.14 -9.89
N ALA A 21 -5.04 -0.90 -9.44
CA ALA A 21 -4.90 -1.30 -8.04
C ALA A 21 -4.70 -0.10 -7.10
N LEU A 22 -3.92 0.91 -7.53
CA LEU A 22 -3.74 2.15 -6.80
C LEU A 22 -5.01 3.01 -6.80
N ALA A 23 -5.85 2.94 -7.84
CA ALA A 23 -7.10 3.68 -7.88
C ALA A 23 -8.21 3.02 -7.05
N GLN A 24 -8.36 1.70 -7.12
CA GLN A 24 -9.55 0.97 -6.65
C GLN A 24 -9.26 -0.10 -5.59
N GLY A 25 -8.00 -0.37 -5.27
CA GLY A 25 -7.59 -1.48 -4.42
C GLY A 25 -7.34 -2.77 -5.20
N LEU A 26 -6.86 -3.80 -4.51
CA LEU A 26 -6.59 -5.10 -5.14
C LEU A 26 -7.89 -5.83 -5.48
N PRO A 27 -8.06 -6.32 -6.72
CA PRO A 27 -9.29 -7.00 -7.10
C PRO A 27 -9.29 -8.47 -6.66
N ASP A 28 -10.42 -8.93 -6.14
CA ASP A 28 -10.65 -10.35 -5.83
C ASP A 28 -10.76 -11.22 -7.09
N ARG A 29 -11.06 -10.62 -8.24
CA ARG A 29 -11.22 -11.33 -9.52
C ARG A 29 -10.40 -10.70 -10.65
N LEU A 30 -10.28 -11.41 -11.76
CA LEU A 30 -9.46 -10.99 -12.91
C LEU A 30 -10.22 -10.09 -13.90
N GLU A 31 -11.55 -10.07 -13.86
CA GLU A 31 -12.37 -9.27 -14.77
C GLU A 31 -12.20 -7.74 -14.60
N PRO A 32 -12.09 -7.18 -13.38
CA PRO A 32 -11.83 -5.75 -13.20
C PRO A 32 -10.52 -5.26 -13.83
N PRO A 33 -9.34 -5.88 -13.59
CA PRO A 33 -8.09 -5.45 -14.23
C PRO A 33 -8.08 -5.77 -15.73
N ALA A 34 -8.73 -6.84 -16.18
CA ALA A 34 -8.88 -7.13 -17.61
C ALA A 34 -9.64 -6.00 -18.33
N THR A 35 -10.77 -5.56 -17.77
CA THR A 35 -11.56 -4.44 -18.29
C THR A 35 -10.76 -3.13 -18.26
N ALA A 36 -10.07 -2.85 -17.16
CA ALA A 36 -9.27 -1.62 -16.99
C ALA A 36 -8.08 -1.55 -17.96
N THR A 37 -7.48 -2.69 -18.28
CA THR A 37 -6.37 -2.77 -19.26
C THR A 37 -6.85 -2.85 -20.71
N GLY A 38 -8.16 -3.00 -20.96
CA GLY A 38 -8.73 -3.25 -22.29
C GLY A 38 -8.38 -4.62 -22.84
N THR A 39 -8.11 -5.60 -21.96
CA THR A 39 -7.62 -6.92 -22.33
C THR A 39 -8.48 -8.04 -21.76
N SER A 40 -8.22 -9.29 -22.15
CA SER A 40 -8.95 -10.44 -21.61
C SER A 40 -8.19 -11.08 -20.45
N ALA A 41 -8.90 -11.69 -19.51
CA ALA A 41 -8.29 -12.46 -18.42
C ALA A 41 -7.33 -13.55 -18.96
N ARG A 42 -7.66 -14.16 -20.10
CA ARG A 42 -6.79 -15.14 -20.78
C ARG A 42 -5.46 -14.52 -21.21
N MET A 43 -5.45 -13.26 -21.64
CA MET A 43 -4.24 -12.55 -22.05
C MET A 43 -3.35 -12.21 -20.85
N LEU A 44 -3.96 -11.78 -19.73
CA LEU A 44 -3.24 -11.61 -18.47
C LEU A 44 -2.61 -12.92 -17.99
N ILE A 45 -3.38 -14.02 -17.98
CA ILE A 45 -2.87 -15.34 -17.62
C ILE A 45 -1.75 -15.80 -18.56
N TYR A 46 -1.81 -15.48 -19.85
CA TYR A 46 -0.74 -15.80 -20.79
C TYR A 46 0.60 -15.14 -20.42
N HIS A 47 0.59 -13.88 -19.95
CA HIS A 47 1.83 -13.17 -19.57
C HIS A 47 2.29 -13.40 -18.13
N PHE A 48 1.36 -13.64 -17.21
CA PHE A 48 1.63 -13.68 -15.77
C PHE A 48 1.42 -15.07 -15.14
N GLY A 49 0.90 -16.04 -15.90
CA GLY A 49 0.77 -17.45 -15.51
C GLY A 49 -0.46 -17.74 -14.65
N THR A 50 -0.61 -17.09 -13.50
CA THR A 50 -1.76 -17.28 -12.60
C THR A 50 -2.29 -15.95 -12.09
N ARG A 51 -3.50 -15.94 -11.53
CA ARG A 51 -4.06 -14.77 -10.84
C ARG A 51 -3.13 -14.28 -9.73
N ASP A 52 -2.70 -15.18 -8.86
CA ASP A 52 -1.87 -14.80 -7.72
C ASP A 52 -0.49 -14.33 -8.16
N ALA A 53 0.06 -14.89 -9.24
CA ALA A 53 1.30 -14.42 -9.83
C ALA A 53 1.16 -13.02 -10.44
N LEU A 54 0.02 -12.71 -11.09
CA LEU A 54 -0.30 -11.36 -11.54
C LEU A 54 -0.39 -10.39 -10.35
N LEU A 55 -1.16 -10.74 -9.31
CA LEU A 55 -1.33 -9.84 -8.16
C LEU A 55 -0.02 -9.58 -7.43
N ARG A 56 0.84 -10.60 -7.26
CA ARG A 56 2.19 -10.43 -6.74
C ARG A 56 3.05 -9.52 -7.63
N ALA A 57 2.97 -9.68 -8.95
CA ALA A 57 3.70 -8.82 -9.88
C ALA A 57 3.21 -7.36 -9.78
N VAL A 58 1.89 -7.15 -9.71
CA VAL A 58 1.28 -5.82 -9.56
C VAL A 58 1.72 -5.16 -8.26
N LEU A 59 1.69 -5.89 -7.14
CA LEU A 59 2.14 -5.39 -5.85
C LEU A 59 3.62 -5.05 -5.85
N GLY A 60 4.46 -5.92 -6.42
CA GLY A 60 5.89 -5.66 -6.57
C GLY A 60 6.16 -4.40 -7.40
N HIS A 61 5.45 -4.25 -8.52
CA HIS A 61 5.57 -3.10 -9.41
C HIS A 61 5.12 -1.79 -8.74
N ALA A 62 3.95 -1.80 -8.09
CA ALA A 62 3.47 -0.66 -7.32
C ALA A 62 4.43 -0.31 -6.16
N ARG A 63 5.04 -1.31 -5.52
CA ARG A 63 6.03 -1.09 -4.47
C ARG A 63 7.30 -0.47 -5.02
N GLN A 64 7.77 -0.91 -6.18
CA GLN A 64 8.94 -0.32 -6.84
C GLN A 64 8.68 1.16 -7.18
N ARG A 65 7.55 1.46 -7.83
CA ARG A 65 7.13 2.84 -8.13
C ARG A 65 7.08 3.72 -6.88
N GLN A 66 6.56 3.18 -5.77
CA GLN A 66 6.53 3.89 -4.50
C GLN A 66 7.94 4.21 -3.99
N LEU A 67 8.84 3.22 -4.01
CA LEU A 67 10.22 3.38 -3.55
C LEU A 67 10.98 4.38 -4.41
N ASP A 68 10.80 4.35 -5.73
CA ASP A 68 11.44 5.29 -6.65
C ASP A 68 10.93 6.71 -6.37
N THR A 69 9.61 6.89 -6.30
CA THR A 69 8.98 8.20 -6.04
C THR A 69 9.40 8.76 -4.68
N PHE A 70 9.36 7.94 -3.62
CA PHE A 70 9.66 8.40 -2.27
C PHE A 70 11.17 8.58 -2.06
N GLY A 71 11.99 7.72 -2.67
CA GLY A 71 13.44 7.87 -2.68
C GLY A 71 13.86 9.17 -3.35
N ASP A 72 13.18 9.56 -4.43
CA ASP A 72 13.43 10.82 -5.11
C ASP A 72 13.08 12.04 -4.25
N LEU A 73 12.01 11.96 -3.45
CA LEU A 73 11.61 13.01 -2.51
C LEU A 73 12.57 13.13 -1.32
N LEU A 74 13.12 12.01 -0.87
CA LEU A 74 14.04 11.91 0.28
C LEU A 74 15.51 12.11 -0.10
N ARG A 75 15.81 12.33 -1.38
CA ARG A 75 17.18 12.52 -1.85
C ARG A 75 17.81 13.74 -1.16
N VAL A 76 19.02 13.54 -0.65
CA VAL A 76 19.80 14.60 0.00
C VAL A 76 20.08 15.72 -0.99
N ARG A 77 19.85 16.96 -0.54
CA ARG A 77 20.09 18.18 -1.29
C ARG A 77 21.17 18.99 -0.57
N PRO A 78 22.24 19.41 -1.25
CA PRO A 78 23.39 20.05 -0.61
C PRO A 78 23.10 21.48 -0.12
N ASP A 79 22.02 22.08 -0.61
CA ASP A 79 21.61 23.47 -0.38
C ASP A 79 20.61 23.65 0.78
N GLU A 80 20.17 22.57 1.43
CA GLU A 80 19.19 22.65 2.52
C GLU A 80 19.49 21.67 3.67
N PRO A 81 19.07 21.97 4.91
CA PRO A 81 19.11 21.00 5.99
C PRO A 81 18.16 19.84 5.70
N TYR A 82 18.58 18.62 6.04
CA TYR A 82 17.79 17.41 5.76
C TYR A 82 16.40 17.40 6.41
N THR A 83 16.21 18.11 7.52
CA THR A 83 14.89 18.29 8.16
C THR A 83 13.90 19.02 7.24
N ALA A 84 14.36 19.97 6.43
CA ALA A 84 13.53 20.63 5.42
C ALA A 84 13.17 19.66 4.27
N THR A 85 14.12 18.82 3.85
CA THR A 85 13.87 17.73 2.89
C THR A 85 12.80 16.78 3.41
N LEU A 86 12.92 16.33 4.66
CA LEU A 86 11.98 15.42 5.32
C LEU A 86 10.58 16.02 5.42
N ASN A 87 10.45 17.28 5.86
CA ASN A 87 9.14 17.94 5.96
C ASN A 87 8.43 18.02 4.61
N ARG A 88 9.16 18.42 3.55
CA ARG A 88 8.61 18.45 2.20
C ARG A 88 8.22 17.07 1.69
N ALA A 89 9.11 16.09 1.87
CA ALA A 89 8.84 14.70 1.48
C ALA A 89 7.60 14.16 2.22
N TRP A 90 7.47 14.45 3.51
CA TRP A 90 6.32 14.06 4.32
C TRP A 90 5.02 14.65 3.79
N THR A 91 5.00 15.95 3.44
CA THR A 91 3.83 16.59 2.81
C THR A 91 3.44 15.92 1.49
N SER A 92 4.41 15.54 0.65
CA SER A 92 4.13 14.84 -0.61
C SER A 92 3.65 13.40 -0.39
N ILE A 93 4.29 12.67 0.52
CA ILE A 93 3.96 11.27 0.85
C ILE A 93 2.56 11.16 1.48
N THR A 94 2.18 12.10 2.34
CA THR A 94 0.86 12.12 2.98
C THR A 94 -0.19 12.88 2.15
N GLY A 95 0.25 13.52 1.06
CA GLY A 95 -0.59 14.25 0.13
C GLY A 95 -1.37 13.38 -0.85
N PRO A 96 -2.05 14.00 -1.83
CA PRO A 96 -2.82 13.30 -2.86
C PRO A 96 -2.05 12.19 -3.57
N ASP A 97 -0.76 12.41 -3.83
CA ASP A 97 0.06 11.52 -4.67
C ASP A 97 0.50 10.25 -3.92
N GLY A 98 0.75 10.34 -2.61
CA GLY A 98 1.14 9.20 -1.80
C GLY A 98 -0.03 8.44 -1.17
N ARG A 99 -1.21 9.07 -1.04
CA ARG A 99 -2.43 8.47 -0.48
C ARG A 99 -2.82 7.12 -1.11
N PRO A 100 -2.81 6.93 -2.44
CA PRO A 100 -3.10 5.64 -3.07
C PRO A 100 -2.20 4.50 -2.57
N TYR A 101 -0.89 4.78 -2.43
CA TYR A 101 0.08 3.81 -1.93
C TYR A 101 -0.12 3.51 -0.45
N LEU A 102 -0.35 4.55 0.37
CA LEU A 102 -0.60 4.39 1.81
C LEU A 102 -1.86 3.56 2.06
N ARG A 103 -2.95 3.82 1.34
CA ARG A 103 -4.19 3.04 1.46
C ARG A 103 -3.97 1.58 1.07
N MET A 104 -3.41 1.33 -0.11
CA MET A 104 -3.25 -0.04 -0.63
C MET A 104 -2.32 -0.89 0.26
N PHE A 105 -1.17 -0.35 0.66
CA PHE A 105 -0.21 -1.10 1.50
C PHE A 105 -0.56 -1.09 2.99
N GLY A 106 -1.29 -0.07 3.48
CA GLY A 106 -1.81 -0.03 4.84
C GLY A 106 -2.81 -1.16 5.11
N GLN A 107 -3.80 -1.34 4.23
CA GLN A 107 -4.80 -2.41 4.33
C GLN A 107 -4.17 -3.81 4.37
N LEU A 108 -3.12 -4.04 3.57
CA LEU A 108 -2.39 -5.32 3.56
C LEU A 108 -1.65 -5.58 4.89
N ARG A 109 -1.08 -4.54 5.49
CA ARG A 109 -0.40 -4.66 6.78
C ARG A 109 -1.39 -4.87 7.91
N GLU A 110 -2.47 -4.10 7.94
CA GLU A 110 -3.52 -4.23 8.96
C GLU A 110 -4.10 -5.64 9.01
N SER A 111 -4.37 -6.27 7.87
CA SER A 111 -4.85 -7.66 7.84
C SER A 111 -3.84 -8.67 8.42
N ALA A 112 -2.54 -8.50 8.13
CA ALA A 112 -1.49 -9.33 8.70
C ALA A 112 -1.27 -9.05 10.21
N GLU A 113 -1.29 -7.79 10.60
CA GLU A 113 -1.15 -7.35 12.00
C GLU A 113 -2.34 -7.83 12.85
N GLN A 114 -3.58 -7.78 12.33
CA GLN A 114 -4.78 -8.35 12.98
C GLN A 114 -4.71 -9.88 13.14
N GLN A 115 -4.02 -10.57 12.25
CA GLN A 115 -3.81 -12.01 12.37
C GLN A 115 -2.76 -12.36 13.44
N LEU A 116 -1.78 -11.48 13.65
CA LEU A 116 -0.72 -11.64 14.64
C LEU A 116 -1.14 -11.17 16.03
N TRP A 117 -1.96 -10.12 16.10
CA TRP A 117 -2.49 -9.57 17.33
C TRP A 117 -3.88 -10.16 17.58
N PRO A 118 -4.03 -11.16 18.47
CA PRO A 118 -5.36 -11.65 18.81
C PRO A 118 -6.18 -10.47 19.30
N ASN A 119 -7.36 -10.26 18.71
CA ASN A 119 -8.28 -9.22 19.11
C ASN A 119 -8.42 -9.32 20.65
N PRO A 120 -7.88 -8.38 21.44
CA PRO A 120 -7.95 -8.53 22.87
C PRO A 120 -9.43 -8.35 23.17
N GLY A 121 -10.11 -9.43 23.57
CA GLY A 121 -11.49 -9.35 24.00
C GLY A 121 -11.63 -8.17 24.97
N GLU A 122 -12.78 -7.50 24.97
CA GLU A 122 -13.05 -6.24 25.70
C GLU A 122 -12.52 -6.23 27.16
N GLU A 123 -12.36 -7.40 27.77
CA GLU A 123 -11.74 -7.63 29.08
C GLU A 123 -10.25 -7.26 29.21
N ALA A 124 -9.45 -7.30 28.14
CA ALA A 124 -8.01 -7.03 28.20
C ALA A 124 -7.71 -5.53 28.28
N TRP A 125 -8.44 -4.70 27.53
CA TRP A 125 -8.33 -3.24 27.60
C TRP A 125 -8.84 -2.69 28.94
N GLY A 126 -9.86 -3.32 29.52
CA GLY A 126 -10.42 -2.95 30.82
C GLY A 126 -9.49 -3.15 32.03
N ARG A 127 -8.43 -3.96 31.90
CA ARG A 127 -7.40 -4.15 32.95
C ARG A 127 -6.25 -3.14 32.86
N CYS A 128 -5.87 -2.74 31.65
CA CYS A 128 -4.81 -1.74 31.45
C CYS A 128 -5.21 -0.35 31.97
N CYS A 129 -6.49 0.01 31.91
CA CYS A 129 -7.00 1.28 32.43
C CYS A 129 -7.25 1.31 33.94
N ARG A 130 -7.12 0.19 34.66
CA ARG A 130 -7.48 0.11 36.09
C ARG A 130 -6.29 0.12 37.05
N THR A 131 -5.07 0.09 36.55
CA THR A 131 -3.87 0.24 37.39
C THR A 131 -3.41 1.69 37.35
N ASP A 132 -3.80 2.43 38.39
CA ASP A 132 -3.37 3.79 38.70
C ASP A 132 -1.86 3.98 38.54
N ARG A 133 -1.46 4.69 37.47
CA ARG A 133 -0.32 5.59 37.50
C ARG A 133 -0.63 6.73 36.53
N ALA A 134 -0.86 7.93 37.08
CA ALA A 134 -1.40 9.11 36.42
C ALA A 134 -0.54 9.72 35.28
N ASP A 135 0.53 9.05 34.86
CA ASP A 135 1.46 9.55 33.83
C ASP A 135 1.20 8.95 32.42
N SER A 136 0.22 8.06 32.26
CA SER A 136 -0.01 7.33 30.99
C SER A 136 -1.20 7.83 30.15
N PHE A 137 -1.87 8.90 30.57
CA PHE A 137 -3.09 9.38 29.89
C PHE A 137 -2.81 9.97 28.49
N GLU A 138 -1.60 10.50 28.25
CA GLU A 138 -1.21 11.04 26.93
C GLU A 138 -0.90 9.96 25.89
N ILE A 139 -0.43 8.78 26.31
CA ILE A 139 -0.02 7.72 25.38
C ILE A 139 -1.25 6.95 24.85
N CYS A 140 -2.26 6.69 25.69
CA CYS A 140 -3.44 5.93 25.28
C CYS A 140 -4.40 6.73 24.38
N HIS A 141 -4.55 8.04 24.61
CA HIS A 141 -5.40 8.88 23.76
C HIS A 141 -4.78 9.10 22.37
N SER A 142 -3.44 9.09 22.27
CA SER A 142 -2.73 9.17 21.00
C SER A 142 -2.89 7.88 20.17
N LEU A 143 -2.85 6.70 20.80
CA LEU A 143 -3.01 5.42 20.09
C LEU A 143 -4.45 5.13 19.65
N SER A 144 -5.46 5.52 20.42
CA SER A 144 -6.88 5.39 20.02
C SER A 144 -7.23 6.35 18.88
N ALA A 145 -6.68 7.57 18.88
CA ALA A 145 -6.87 8.54 17.80
C ALA A 145 -6.17 8.13 16.49
N CYS A 146 -5.05 7.39 16.55
CA CYS A 146 -4.37 6.90 15.35
C CYS A 146 -5.16 5.84 14.56
N CYS A 147 -6.02 5.05 15.21
CA CYS A 147 -6.83 4.03 14.51
C CYS A 147 -8.19 4.54 14.02
N SER A 148 -8.71 5.67 14.50
CA SER A 148 -10.04 6.17 14.11
C SER A 148 -10.04 7.26 13.03
N VAL A 149 -8.89 7.77 12.59
CA VAL A 149 -8.81 8.75 11.48
C VAL A 149 -8.41 8.05 10.18
N ASN A 150 -9.18 7.04 9.77
CA ASN A 150 -9.32 6.65 8.36
C ASN A 150 -10.55 5.74 8.18
N VAL A 151 -11.74 6.31 8.33
CA VAL A 151 -12.95 5.83 7.62
C VAL A 151 -13.19 6.77 6.45
#